data_AF-A0A2S5A764-F1
#
_entry.id   AF-A0A2S5A764-F1
#
_cell.length_a   1.000
_cell.length_b   1.000
_cell.length_c   1.000
_cell.angle_alpha   90.00
_cell.angle_beta   90.00
_cell.angle_gamma   90.00
#
_symmetry.space_group_name_H-M   'P 1'
#
loop_
_entity.id
_entity.type
_entity.pdbx_description
1 polymer ?
#
loop_
_entity_poly.entity_id
_entity_poly.type
_entity_poly.pdbx_seq_one_letter_code
_entity_poly.pdbx_strand_id
1 'polypeptide(L)'
;MKKAAMALTMFCTVFLFSCVSNKKLKLVKAEKEDINTQYQNLLAKQQDCESQLGKANSQIENLNQQMAYLKENNTVAIKQLQDLSVISASQAESIKKSMENIGAKDLYIQDLQKSMARKDSLNMALVMNLKGAVGDLNDKDINIKVDKGVVYIDISDKLLFNSGSYTITNQAKVVLGKVAKVLLNQPNIEFMVEGHTDNKPIKNNSMEDNWDLSVKRATSVVRVLQNDYGLPPEHMTAAGRSEFIPIADNSSAEGRATNRRTRIVILPQLDQFFKLLETQKK
;
A
#
# COMPACT_ATOMS: atom_id res chain seq x y z
N MET A 1 -103.79 112.37 -69.67
CA MET A 1 -104.32 112.32 -71.06
C MET A 1 -103.67 111.16 -71.80
N LYS A 2 -104.50 110.29 -72.39
CA LYS A 2 -104.29 109.55 -73.66
C LYS A 2 -103.05 108.62 -73.84
N LYS A 3 -103.39 107.37 -74.23
CA LYS A 3 -102.75 106.49 -75.25
C LYS A 3 -101.41 105.82 -74.83
N ALA A 4 -101.01 104.61 -75.25
CA ALA A 4 -101.55 103.53 -76.08
C ALA A 4 -100.58 102.31 -76.01
N ALA A 5 -101.07 101.12 -76.43
CA ALA A 5 -100.34 99.98 -77.04
C ALA A 5 -99.27 99.21 -76.20
N MET A 6 -99.37 97.88 -75.96
CA MET A 6 -99.24 96.72 -76.90
C MET A 6 -97.78 96.60 -77.40
N ALA A 7 -97.01 95.49 -77.37
CA ALA A 7 -97.14 94.03 -77.23
C ALA A 7 -95.70 93.48 -76.98
N LEU A 8 -95.42 92.51 -76.10
CA LEU A 8 -95.54 91.04 -76.19
C LEU A 8 -94.18 90.31 -76.46
N THR A 9 -93.79 89.53 -75.44
CA THR A 9 -92.96 88.28 -75.40
C THR A 9 -91.47 88.32 -75.78
N MET A 10 -90.48 88.14 -74.89
CA MET A 10 -90.26 87.18 -73.77
C MET A 10 -89.94 85.76 -74.26
N PHE A 11 -88.67 85.32 -74.12
CA PHE A 11 -88.36 84.05 -73.46
C PHE A 11 -86.88 83.91 -73.04
N CYS A 12 -86.69 83.98 -71.72
CA CYS A 12 -85.79 83.18 -70.88
C CYS A 12 -84.27 83.12 -71.18
N THR A 13 -83.56 84.08 -70.60
CA THR A 13 -82.24 83.86 -69.99
C THR A 13 -82.34 82.86 -68.83
N VAL A 14 -82.06 81.58 -69.10
CA VAL A 14 -81.88 80.58 -68.04
C VAL A 14 -80.44 80.69 -67.52
N PHE A 15 -80.28 81.48 -66.45
CA PHE A 15 -79.13 81.34 -65.54
C PHE A 15 -79.32 80.08 -64.69
N LEU A 16 -78.69 78.96 -65.08
CA LEU A 16 -78.54 77.81 -64.18
C LEU A 16 -77.44 78.11 -63.16
N PHE A 17 -77.82 78.77 -62.05
CA PHE A 17 -77.09 78.68 -60.80
C PHE A 17 -77.19 77.24 -60.28
N SER A 18 -76.10 76.47 -60.35
CA SER A 18 -75.97 75.21 -59.60
C SER A 18 -75.64 75.50 -58.12
N CYS A 19 -76.57 76.15 -57.43
CA CYS A 19 -76.51 76.30 -55.98
C CYS A 19 -76.74 74.93 -55.33
N VAL A 20 -75.67 74.21 -55.00
CA VAL A 20 -75.72 73.10 -54.03
C VAL A 20 -76.19 73.69 -52.70
N SER A 21 -77.22 73.12 -52.09
CA SER A 21 -77.73 73.63 -50.81
C SER A 21 -76.60 73.61 -49.76
N ASN A 22 -76.46 74.69 -48.98
CA ASN A 22 -75.47 74.82 -47.90
C ASN A 22 -75.45 73.63 -46.94
N LYS A 23 -76.58 72.89 -46.85
CA LYS A 23 -76.71 71.67 -46.04
C LYS A 23 -75.93 70.48 -46.63
N LYS A 24 -75.99 70.24 -47.95
CA LYS A 24 -75.24 69.14 -48.60
C LYS A 24 -73.73 69.39 -48.57
N LEU A 25 -73.29 70.63 -48.76
CA LEU A 25 -71.87 70.99 -48.72
C LEU A 25 -71.28 70.86 -47.30
N LYS A 26 -72.07 71.17 -46.25
CA LYS A 26 -71.70 70.90 -44.85
C LYS A 26 -71.62 69.41 -44.54
N LEU A 27 -72.56 68.60 -45.04
CA LEU A 27 -72.56 67.15 -44.84
C LEU A 27 -71.34 66.47 -45.46
N VAL A 28 -71.02 66.79 -46.72
CA VAL A 28 -69.86 66.21 -47.40
C VAL A 28 -68.54 66.65 -46.77
N LYS A 29 -68.46 67.90 -46.27
CA LYS A 29 -67.28 68.35 -45.50
C LYS A 29 -67.14 67.60 -44.17
N ALA A 30 -68.25 67.39 -43.45
CA ALA A 30 -68.25 66.61 -42.21
C ALA A 30 -67.87 65.14 -42.45
N GLU A 31 -68.36 64.53 -43.54
CA GLU A 31 -67.99 63.16 -43.93
C GLU A 31 -66.52 63.05 -44.34
N LYS A 32 -65.97 64.04 -45.05
CA LYS A 32 -64.54 64.09 -45.36
C LYS A 32 -63.69 64.21 -44.10
N GLU A 33 -64.13 65.02 -43.13
CA GLU A 33 -63.45 65.21 -41.85
C GLU A 33 -63.53 63.94 -40.97
N ASP A 34 -64.66 63.24 -41.00
CA ASP A 34 -64.85 61.94 -40.35
C ASP A 34 -63.94 60.86 -40.96
N ILE A 35 -63.94 60.71 -42.29
CA ILE A 35 -63.06 59.76 -43.00
C ILE A 35 -61.58 60.08 -42.73
N ASN A 36 -61.20 61.37 -42.70
CA ASN A 36 -59.84 61.76 -42.39
C ASN A 36 -59.47 61.39 -40.94
N THR A 37 -60.38 61.59 -39.99
CA THR A 37 -60.20 61.16 -38.59
C THR A 37 -60.06 59.64 -38.49
N GLN A 38 -60.91 58.88 -39.19
CA GLN A 38 -60.82 57.41 -39.23
C GLN A 38 -59.50 56.93 -39.85
N TYR A 39 -59.04 57.57 -40.93
CA TYR A 39 -57.77 57.26 -41.59
C TYR A 39 -56.56 57.52 -40.67
N GLN A 40 -56.54 58.65 -39.96
CA GLN A 40 -55.50 58.95 -38.97
C GLN A 40 -55.52 57.96 -37.80
N ASN A 41 -56.70 57.57 -37.33
CA ASN A 41 -56.85 56.55 -36.29
C ASN A 41 -56.36 55.17 -36.76
N LEU A 42 -56.61 54.81 -38.02
CA LEU A 42 -56.14 53.55 -38.60
C LEU A 42 -54.62 53.53 -38.75
N LEU A 43 -54.02 54.63 -39.23
CA LEU A 43 -52.56 54.77 -39.30
C LEU A 43 -51.89 54.68 -37.93
N ALA A 44 -52.46 55.36 -36.92
CA ALA A 44 -51.95 55.27 -35.54
C ALA A 44 -52.02 53.83 -35.00
N LYS A 45 -53.10 53.10 -35.27
CA LYS A 45 -53.23 51.68 -34.92
C LYS A 45 -52.23 50.79 -35.67
N GLN A 46 -51.98 51.07 -36.95
CA GLN A 46 -50.99 50.34 -37.73
C GLN A 46 -49.59 50.53 -37.15
N GLN A 47 -49.21 51.76 -36.82
CA GLN A 47 -47.91 52.08 -36.22
C GLN A 47 -47.74 51.45 -34.83
N ASP A 48 -48.81 51.44 -34.01
CA ASP A 48 -48.80 50.74 -32.71
C ASP A 48 -48.63 49.22 -32.89
N CYS A 49 -49.34 48.62 -33.85
CA CYS A 49 -49.22 47.19 -34.16
C CYS A 49 -47.80 46.82 -34.65
N GLU A 50 -47.21 47.62 -35.54
CA GLU A 50 -45.82 47.44 -36.00
C GLU A 50 -44.82 47.58 -34.84
N SER A 51 -45.04 48.52 -33.92
CA SER A 51 -44.22 48.67 -32.71
C SER A 51 -44.32 47.45 -31.79
N GLN A 52 -45.53 46.92 -31.56
CA GLN A 52 -45.74 45.71 -30.77
C GLN A 52 -45.10 44.48 -31.42
N LEU A 53 -45.20 44.34 -32.74
CA LEU A 53 -44.57 43.25 -33.50
C LEU A 53 -43.03 43.32 -33.42
N GLY A 54 -42.45 44.51 -33.50
CA GLY A 54 -41.01 44.72 -33.29
C GLY A 54 -40.54 44.31 -31.88
N LYS A 55 -41.32 44.65 -30.84
CA LYS A 55 -41.05 44.25 -29.46
C LYS A 55 -41.14 42.73 -29.29
N ALA A 56 -42.20 42.11 -29.84
CA ALA A 56 -42.39 40.66 -29.79
C ALA A 56 -41.25 39.91 -30.51
N ASN A 57 -40.83 40.37 -31.69
CA ASN A 57 -39.70 39.78 -32.43
C ASN A 57 -38.39 39.91 -31.66
N SER A 58 -38.14 41.06 -31.02
CA SER A 58 -36.96 41.26 -30.18
C SER A 58 -36.96 40.33 -28.97
N GLN A 59 -38.14 40.08 -28.38
CA GLN A 59 -38.30 39.14 -27.26
C GLN A 59 -38.10 37.69 -27.71
N ILE A 60 -38.60 37.30 -28.89
CA ILE A 60 -38.38 35.98 -29.49
C ILE A 60 -36.88 35.74 -29.72
N GLU A 61 -36.18 36.72 -30.29
CA GLU A 61 -34.74 36.63 -30.52
C GLU A 61 -33.97 36.48 -29.20
N ASN A 62 -34.33 37.26 -28.19
CA ASN A 62 -33.71 37.14 -26.87
C ASN A 62 -33.98 35.77 -26.22
N LEU A 63 -35.21 35.26 -26.31
CA LEU A 63 -35.57 33.93 -25.81
C LEU A 63 -34.82 32.82 -26.56
N ASN A 64 -34.65 32.95 -27.88
CA ASN A 64 -33.88 32.00 -28.68
C ASN A 64 -32.40 31.98 -28.27
N GLN A 65 -31.81 33.14 -28.02
CA GLN A 65 -30.43 33.24 -27.52
C GLN A 65 -30.29 32.61 -26.14
N GLN A 66 -31.24 32.84 -25.23
CA GLN A 66 -31.25 32.18 -23.91
C GLN A 66 -31.37 30.66 -24.05
N MET A 67 -32.24 30.17 -24.93
CA MET A 67 -32.40 28.74 -25.19
C MET A 67 -31.15 28.11 -25.79
N ALA A 68 -30.45 28.80 -26.69
CA ALA A 68 -29.18 28.35 -27.24
C ALA A 68 -28.11 28.24 -26.15
N TYR A 69 -27.98 29.28 -25.34
CA TYR A 69 -27.06 29.32 -24.20
C TYR A 69 -27.34 28.22 -23.17
N LEU A 70 -28.61 28.01 -22.81
CA LEU A 70 -29.03 26.95 -21.90
C LEU A 70 -28.72 25.55 -22.45
N LYS A 71 -28.94 25.32 -23.75
CA LYS A 71 -28.60 24.04 -24.41
C LYS A 71 -27.09 23.78 -24.41
N GLU A 72 -26.29 24.79 -24.70
CA GLU A 72 -24.84 24.69 -24.68
C GLU A 72 -24.32 24.37 -23.27
N ASN A 73 -24.79 25.11 -22.26
CA ASN A 73 -24.44 24.86 -20.86
C ASN A 73 -24.84 23.46 -20.40
N ASN A 74 -26.05 23.00 -20.74
CA ASN A 74 -26.48 21.64 -20.40
C ASN A 74 -25.60 20.59 -21.08
N THR A 75 -25.17 20.81 -22.33
CA THR A 75 -24.27 19.89 -23.04
C THR A 75 -22.90 19.82 -22.37
N VAL A 76 -22.35 20.97 -21.96
CA VAL A 76 -21.09 21.04 -21.21
C VAL A 76 -21.20 20.34 -19.86
N ALA A 77 -22.28 20.56 -19.10
CA ALA A 77 -22.52 19.92 -17.82
C ALA A 77 -22.62 18.38 -17.96
N ILE A 78 -23.31 17.88 -18.99
CA ILE A 78 -23.39 16.44 -19.28
C ILE A 78 -22.00 15.86 -19.57
N LYS A 79 -21.17 16.56 -20.34
CA LYS A 79 -19.81 16.12 -20.65
C LYS A 79 -18.92 16.05 -19.40
N GLN A 80 -19.01 17.04 -18.53
CA GLN A 80 -18.29 17.05 -17.25
C GLN A 80 -18.71 15.88 -16.34
N LEU A 81 -20.00 15.58 -16.27
CA LEU A 81 -20.51 14.43 -15.51
C LEU A 81 -20.02 13.08 -16.09
N GLN A 82 -19.94 12.98 -17.42
CA GLN A 82 -19.41 11.79 -18.10
C GLN A 82 -17.93 11.57 -17.78
N ASP A 83 -17.11 12.62 -17.85
CA ASP A 83 -15.68 12.57 -17.53
C ASP A 83 -15.43 12.19 -16.05
N LEU A 84 -16.24 12.73 -15.12
CA LEU A 84 -16.21 12.36 -13.69
C LEU A 84 -16.54 10.87 -13.45
N SER A 85 -17.45 10.28 -14.24
CA SER A 85 -17.84 8.87 -14.10
C SER A 85 -16.74 7.89 -14.55
N VAL A 86 -15.94 8.27 -15.55
CA VAL A 86 -14.84 7.43 -16.07
C VAL A 86 -13.64 7.45 -15.10
N ILE A 87 -13.37 8.61 -14.49
CA ILE A 87 -12.32 8.76 -13.48
C ILE A 87 -12.62 7.88 -12.26
N SER A 88 -13.85 7.89 -11.76
CA SER A 88 -14.23 7.10 -10.58
C SER A 88 -14.11 5.58 -10.78
N ALA A 89 -14.43 5.07 -11.98
CA ALA A 89 -14.27 3.66 -12.32
C ALA A 89 -12.80 3.22 -12.35
N SER A 90 -11.91 4.03 -12.94
CA SER A 90 -10.47 3.73 -12.97
C SER A 90 -9.82 3.83 -11.58
N GLN A 91 -10.24 4.81 -10.75
CA GLN A 91 -9.82 4.92 -9.36
C GLN A 91 -10.28 3.68 -8.57
N ALA A 92 -11.53 3.26 -8.74
CA ALA A 92 -12.09 2.08 -8.06
C ALA A 92 -11.31 0.80 -8.42
N GLU A 93 -10.95 0.61 -9.69
CA GLU A 93 -10.15 -0.55 -10.12
C GLU A 93 -8.72 -0.52 -9.55
N SER A 94 -8.07 0.65 -9.51
CA SER A 94 -6.75 0.78 -8.90
C SER A 94 -6.76 0.55 -7.37
N ILE A 95 -7.81 1.02 -6.68
CA ILE A 95 -8.04 0.76 -5.26
C ILE A 95 -8.29 -0.73 -5.03
N LYS A 96 -9.14 -1.36 -5.84
CA LYS A 96 -9.42 -2.81 -5.78
C LYS A 96 -8.14 -3.62 -5.93
N LYS A 97 -7.32 -3.33 -6.95
CA LYS A 97 -6.03 -4.01 -7.16
C LYS A 97 -5.05 -3.76 -6.02
N SER A 98 -5.04 -2.56 -5.44
CA SER A 98 -4.24 -2.27 -4.24
C SER A 98 -4.74 -3.06 -3.02
N MET A 99 -6.06 -3.16 -2.81
CA MET A 99 -6.67 -3.94 -1.73
C MET A 99 -6.42 -5.44 -1.87
N GLU A 100 -6.49 -5.99 -3.09
CA GLU A 100 -6.13 -7.39 -3.36
C GLU A 100 -4.66 -7.65 -3.04
N ASN A 101 -3.76 -6.74 -3.46
CA ASN A 101 -2.34 -6.83 -3.12
C ASN A 101 -2.07 -6.70 -1.62
N ILE A 102 -2.81 -5.85 -0.90
CA ILE A 102 -2.71 -5.70 0.55
C ILE A 102 -3.22 -6.97 1.23
N GLY A 103 -4.37 -7.50 0.84
CA GLY A 103 -4.92 -8.74 1.41
C GLY A 103 -3.99 -9.94 1.19
N ALA A 104 -3.36 -10.05 0.02
CA ALA A 104 -2.35 -11.07 -0.24
C ALA A 104 -1.11 -10.90 0.65
N LYS A 105 -0.66 -9.65 0.88
CA LYS A 105 0.46 -9.35 1.80
C LYS A 105 0.10 -9.60 3.27
N ASP A 106 -1.13 -9.33 3.68
CA ASP A 106 -1.59 -9.58 5.05
C ASP A 106 -1.60 -11.08 5.36
N LEU A 107 -2.05 -11.90 4.41
CA LEU A 107 -1.96 -13.37 4.52
C LEU A 107 -0.52 -13.85 4.64
N TYR A 108 0.39 -13.27 3.83
CA TYR A 108 1.83 -13.56 3.91
C TYR A 108 2.43 -13.17 5.26
N ILE A 109 2.10 -11.99 5.78
CA ILE A 109 2.56 -11.51 7.09
C ILE A 109 2.04 -12.43 8.21
N GLN A 110 0.77 -12.83 8.16
CA GLN A 110 0.19 -13.75 9.13
C GLN A 110 0.88 -15.12 9.11
N ASP A 111 1.18 -15.66 7.93
CA ASP A 111 1.89 -16.94 7.80
C ASP A 111 3.33 -16.87 8.32
N LEU A 112 4.05 -15.80 7.98
CA LEU A 112 5.38 -15.53 8.54
C LEU A 112 5.34 -15.43 10.06
N GLN A 113 4.38 -14.70 10.62
CA GLN A 113 4.23 -14.56 12.07
C GLN A 113 3.97 -15.92 12.76
N LYS A 114 3.10 -16.76 12.18
CA LYS A 114 2.86 -18.12 12.69
C LYS A 114 4.12 -18.99 12.62
N SER A 115 4.86 -18.90 11.53
CA SER A 115 6.11 -19.63 11.33
C SER A 115 7.19 -19.19 12.32
N MET A 116 7.32 -17.89 12.57
CA MET A 116 8.21 -17.33 13.59
C MET A 116 7.83 -17.81 14.99
N ALA A 117 6.55 -17.72 15.36
CA ALA A 117 6.07 -18.19 16.67
C ALA A 117 6.33 -19.69 16.89
N ARG A 118 6.19 -20.51 15.84
CA ARG A 118 6.53 -21.93 15.87
C ARG A 118 8.02 -22.16 16.10
N LYS A 119 8.89 -21.42 15.39
CA LYS A 119 10.36 -21.49 15.58
C LYS A 119 10.74 -21.14 17.02
N ASP A 120 10.21 -20.05 17.56
CA ASP A 120 10.53 -19.59 18.91
C ASP A 120 10.08 -20.62 19.97
N SER A 121 8.90 -21.21 19.78
CA SER A 121 8.38 -22.25 20.66
C SER A 121 9.25 -23.52 20.65
N LEU A 122 9.74 -23.95 19.48
CA LEU A 122 10.64 -25.10 19.36
C LEU A 122 12.00 -24.83 20.00
N ASN A 123 12.57 -23.66 19.75
CA ASN A 123 13.83 -23.24 20.36
C ASN A 123 13.72 -23.18 21.89
N MET A 124 12.60 -22.66 22.40
CA MET A 124 12.36 -22.60 23.84
C MET A 124 12.22 -24.00 24.45
N ALA A 125 11.48 -24.90 23.80
CA ALA A 125 11.35 -26.28 24.26
C ALA A 125 12.70 -26.99 24.29
N LEU A 126 13.54 -26.79 23.27
CA LEU A 126 14.90 -27.33 23.23
C LEU A 126 15.74 -26.81 24.39
N VAL A 127 15.70 -25.50 24.67
CA VAL A 127 16.42 -24.89 25.79
C VAL A 127 15.95 -25.43 27.13
N MET A 128 14.64 -25.61 27.31
CA MET A 128 14.08 -26.18 28.54
C MET A 128 14.50 -27.64 28.72
N ASN A 129 14.50 -28.43 27.64
CA ASN A 129 14.97 -29.81 27.67
C ASN A 129 16.47 -29.91 27.96
N LEU A 130 17.28 -29.03 27.35
CA LEU A 130 18.71 -28.95 27.61
C LEU A 130 18.99 -28.52 29.05
N LYS A 131 18.36 -27.45 29.54
CA LYS A 131 18.50 -26.99 30.92
C LYS A 131 18.01 -28.04 31.92
N GLY A 132 16.93 -28.75 31.63
CA GLY A 132 16.44 -29.85 32.48
C GLY A 132 17.39 -31.04 32.51
N ALA A 133 17.98 -31.43 31.38
CA ALA A 133 18.96 -32.52 31.32
C ALA A 133 20.31 -32.15 31.97
N VAL A 134 20.71 -30.89 31.85
CA VAL A 134 21.99 -30.36 32.33
C VAL A 134 21.91 -29.84 33.76
N GLY A 135 20.72 -29.51 34.29
CA GLY A 135 20.47 -28.71 35.49
C GLY A 135 21.06 -29.18 36.83
N ASP A 136 21.68 -30.36 36.89
CA ASP A 136 22.46 -30.81 38.06
C ASP A 136 23.94 -30.40 37.99
N LEU A 137 24.37 -29.75 36.91
CA LEU A 137 25.76 -29.38 36.66
C LEU A 137 25.97 -27.91 37.03
N ASN A 138 27.06 -27.63 37.74
CA ASN A 138 27.39 -26.28 38.19
C ASN A 138 27.26 -25.25 37.04
N ASP A 139 26.43 -24.22 37.25
CA ASP A 139 26.18 -23.11 36.30
C ASP A 139 27.45 -22.39 35.80
N LYS A 140 28.59 -22.60 36.47
CA LYS A 140 29.88 -22.04 36.07
C LYS A 140 30.55 -22.77 34.90
N ASP A 141 30.27 -24.06 34.73
CA ASP A 141 30.96 -24.89 33.74
C ASP A 141 30.17 -25.09 32.46
N ILE A 142 28.84 -24.87 32.48
CA ILE A 142 27.95 -24.97 31.32
C ILE A 142 26.99 -23.79 31.30
N ASN A 143 26.93 -23.11 30.17
CA ASN A 143 26.07 -21.97 29.96
C ASN A 143 25.27 -22.14 28.65
N ILE A 144 23.94 -22.13 28.76
CA ILE A 144 23.03 -22.27 27.61
C ILE A 144 22.41 -20.91 27.30
N LYS A 145 22.63 -20.41 26.09
CA LYS A 145 22.11 -19.12 25.59
C LYS A 145 21.32 -19.32 24.30
N VAL A 146 20.34 -18.47 24.08
CA VAL A 146 19.63 -18.35 22.80
C VAL A 146 19.90 -16.96 22.26
N ASP A 147 20.40 -16.88 21.04
CA ASP A 147 20.54 -15.61 20.34
C ASP A 147 20.07 -15.76 18.90
N LYS A 148 19.18 -14.86 18.46
CA LYS A 148 18.58 -14.83 17.11
C LYS A 148 18.02 -16.18 16.62
N GLY A 149 17.49 -16.97 17.55
CA GLY A 149 16.92 -18.29 17.27
C GLY A 149 17.95 -19.38 16.97
N VAL A 150 19.21 -19.17 17.36
CA VAL A 150 20.29 -20.16 17.43
C VAL A 150 20.53 -20.48 18.92
N VAL A 151 20.64 -21.76 19.26
CA VAL A 151 20.94 -22.18 20.64
C VAL A 151 22.43 -22.46 20.77
N TYR A 152 23.06 -21.82 21.75
CA TYR A 152 24.48 -21.96 22.07
C TYR A 152 24.63 -22.65 23.42
N ILE A 153 25.39 -23.74 23.45
CA ILE A 153 25.78 -24.44 24.67
C ILE A 153 27.28 -24.22 24.83
N ASP A 154 27.66 -23.26 25.67
CA ASP A 154 29.05 -23.01 26.03
C ASP A 154 29.44 -23.97 27.16
N ILE A 155 30.45 -24.80 26.94
CA ILE A 155 31.00 -25.71 27.94
C ILE A 155 32.45 -25.31 28.21
N SER A 156 32.81 -25.15 29.49
CA SER A 156 34.16 -24.83 29.93
C SER A 156 35.15 -25.90 29.50
N ASP A 157 36.26 -25.48 28.89
CA ASP A 157 37.31 -26.43 28.48
C ASP A 157 37.97 -27.13 29.67
N LYS A 158 37.94 -26.53 30.86
CA LYS A 158 38.47 -27.16 32.09
C LYS A 158 37.67 -28.40 32.47
N LEU A 159 36.37 -28.41 32.17
CA LEU A 159 35.51 -29.56 32.38
C LEU A 159 35.76 -30.61 31.28
N LEU A 160 35.93 -30.17 30.04
CA LEU A 160 36.06 -31.06 28.88
C LEU A 160 37.43 -31.73 28.73
N PHE A 161 38.51 -30.99 28.99
CA PHE A 161 39.87 -31.38 28.63
C PHE A 161 40.87 -31.10 29.75
N ASN A 162 41.97 -31.83 29.73
CA ASN A 162 43.17 -31.46 30.48
C ASN A 162 43.87 -30.25 29.84
N SER A 163 44.63 -29.49 30.64
CA SER A 163 45.36 -28.31 30.17
C SER A 163 46.27 -28.64 28.97
N GLY A 164 46.19 -27.83 27.90
CA GLY A 164 46.96 -28.02 26.67
C GLY A 164 46.65 -29.31 25.90
N SER A 165 45.61 -30.05 26.27
CA SER A 165 45.21 -31.31 25.63
C SER A 165 43.87 -31.19 24.92
N TYR A 166 43.64 -32.11 23.99
CA TYR A 166 42.36 -32.37 23.31
C TYR A 166 41.76 -33.73 23.72
N THR A 167 42.34 -34.38 24.74
CA THR A 167 41.81 -35.63 25.31
C THR A 167 40.66 -35.33 26.26
N ILE A 168 39.51 -35.93 26.00
CA ILE A 168 38.27 -35.72 26.77
C ILE A 168 38.36 -36.44 28.12
N THR A 169 37.97 -35.75 29.19
CA THR A 169 37.95 -36.33 30.54
C THR A 169 36.75 -37.27 30.73
N ASN A 170 36.81 -38.18 31.72
CA ASN A 170 35.64 -39.04 32.03
C ASN A 170 34.43 -38.23 32.51
N GLN A 171 34.66 -37.14 33.24
CA GLN A 171 33.60 -36.23 33.68
C GLN A 171 32.93 -35.53 32.49
N ALA A 172 33.73 -35.14 31.49
CA ALA A 172 33.23 -34.56 30.25
C ALA A 172 32.30 -35.51 29.51
N LYS A 173 32.62 -36.81 29.46
CA LYS A 173 31.75 -37.81 28.84
C LYS A 173 30.36 -37.81 29.48
N VAL A 174 30.24 -37.79 30.81
CA VAL A 174 28.95 -37.74 31.50
C VAL A 174 28.11 -36.52 31.06
N VAL A 175 28.74 -35.36 30.94
CA VAL A 175 28.07 -34.14 30.46
C VAL A 175 27.67 -34.25 28.99
N LEU A 176 28.58 -34.68 28.13
CA LEU A 176 28.32 -34.88 26.70
C LEU A 176 27.21 -35.91 26.47
N GLY A 177 27.09 -36.94 27.32
CA GLY A 177 26.01 -37.91 27.28
C GLY A 177 24.64 -37.31 27.60
N LYS A 178 24.56 -36.37 28.55
CA LYS A 178 23.33 -35.61 28.83
C LYS A 178 22.92 -34.75 27.63
N VAL A 179 23.87 -34.07 27.00
CA VAL A 179 23.63 -33.28 25.77
C VAL A 179 23.21 -34.19 24.61
N ALA A 180 23.93 -35.28 24.39
CA ALA A 180 23.65 -36.29 23.37
C ALA A 180 22.22 -36.84 23.47
N LYS A 181 21.76 -37.16 24.68
CA LYS A 181 20.38 -37.64 24.91
C LYS A 181 19.32 -36.64 24.43
N VAL A 182 19.55 -35.34 24.63
CA VAL A 182 18.61 -34.31 24.16
C VAL A 182 18.66 -34.16 22.64
N LEU A 183 19.86 -34.21 22.06
CA LEU A 183 20.05 -34.10 20.61
C LEU A 183 19.48 -35.31 19.85
N LEU A 184 19.61 -36.53 20.39
CA LEU A 184 19.03 -37.75 19.79
C LEU A 184 17.50 -37.72 19.72
N ASN A 185 16.85 -37.03 20.66
CA ASN A 185 15.39 -36.82 20.64
C ASN A 185 14.96 -35.79 19.57
N GLN A 186 15.91 -35.18 18.86
CA GLN A 186 15.69 -34.19 17.82
C GLN A 186 16.44 -34.59 16.54
N PRO A 187 16.02 -35.67 15.85
CA PRO A 187 16.79 -36.31 14.79
C PRO A 187 17.02 -35.45 13.55
N ASN A 188 16.27 -34.35 13.40
CA ASN A 188 16.39 -33.46 12.26
C ASN A 188 17.35 -32.28 12.53
N ILE A 189 17.82 -32.10 13.76
CA ILE A 189 18.62 -30.92 14.11
C ILE A 189 20.09 -31.15 13.76
N GLU A 190 20.65 -30.22 12.98
CA GLU A 190 22.08 -30.12 12.74
C GLU A 190 22.74 -29.26 13.83
N PHE A 191 23.95 -29.64 14.22
CA PHE A 191 24.72 -28.89 15.19
C PHE A 191 26.21 -28.85 14.84
N MET A 192 26.82 -27.74 15.22
CA MET A 192 28.23 -27.46 15.01
C MET A 192 28.93 -27.35 16.36
N VAL A 193 30.04 -28.05 16.51
CA VAL A 193 30.92 -27.96 17.68
C VAL A 193 32.06 -27.01 17.33
N GLU A 194 32.13 -25.87 18.00
CA GLU A 194 33.16 -24.86 17.84
C GLU A 194 34.14 -24.89 19.02
N GLY A 195 35.43 -25.07 18.75
CA GLY A 195 36.49 -24.87 19.74
C GLY A 195 36.94 -23.41 19.81
N HIS A 196 37.15 -22.90 21.01
CA HIS A 196 37.73 -21.57 21.26
C HIS A 196 38.88 -21.66 22.27
N THR A 197 39.92 -20.84 22.07
CA THR A 197 41.07 -20.75 22.98
C THR A 197 41.13 -19.37 23.64
N ASP A 198 42.02 -19.23 24.64
CA ASP A 198 42.48 -17.92 25.06
C ASP A 198 43.63 -17.46 24.14
N ASN A 199 44.16 -16.26 24.41
CA ASN A 199 45.25 -15.68 23.63
C ASN A 199 46.65 -16.20 23.98
N LYS A 200 46.75 -17.29 24.76
CA LYS A 200 48.05 -17.87 25.09
C LYS A 200 48.48 -18.75 23.93
N PRO A 201 49.65 -18.49 23.31
CA PRO A 201 50.09 -19.30 22.19
C PRO A 201 50.37 -20.73 22.64
N ILE A 202 49.84 -21.70 21.91
CA ILE A 202 50.21 -23.11 22.04
C ILE A 202 51.05 -23.52 20.84
N LYS A 203 52.15 -24.24 21.08
CA LYS A 203 52.95 -24.86 20.03
C LYS A 203 53.64 -26.09 20.59
N ASN A 204 53.41 -27.25 19.97
CA ASN A 204 54.09 -28.50 20.31
C ASN A 204 54.14 -29.43 19.09
N ASN A 205 54.74 -30.61 19.24
CA ASN A 205 54.91 -31.57 18.13
C ASN A 205 53.60 -32.05 17.49
N SER A 206 52.44 -31.81 18.11
CA SER A 206 51.13 -32.26 17.63
C SER A 206 50.20 -31.12 17.19
N MET A 207 50.54 -29.87 17.50
CA MET A 207 49.70 -28.68 17.27
C MET A 207 50.59 -27.48 16.94
N GLU A 208 50.37 -26.87 15.78
CA GLU A 208 51.14 -25.72 15.32
C GLU A 208 50.78 -24.43 16.08
N ASP A 209 49.49 -24.23 16.35
CA ASP A 209 48.95 -23.03 16.98
C ASP A 209 47.59 -23.27 17.68
N ASN A 210 46.93 -22.16 18.07
CA ASN A 210 45.61 -22.17 18.67
C ASN A 210 44.48 -22.60 17.71
N TRP A 211 44.66 -22.47 16.39
CA TRP A 211 43.73 -23.04 15.42
C TRP A 211 43.70 -24.56 15.53
N ASP A 212 44.87 -25.18 15.50
CA ASP A 212 45.01 -26.63 15.63
C ASP A 212 44.38 -27.17 16.92
N LEU A 213 44.66 -26.52 18.06
CA LEU A 213 44.07 -26.91 19.33
C LEU A 213 42.55 -26.82 19.29
N SER A 214 42.01 -25.71 18.77
CA SER A 214 40.57 -25.47 18.72
C SER A 214 39.84 -26.50 17.85
N VAL A 215 40.37 -26.81 16.66
CA VAL A 215 39.77 -27.79 15.73
C VAL A 215 39.89 -29.21 16.29
N LYS A 216 41.05 -29.58 16.87
CA LYS A 216 41.23 -30.91 17.48
C LYS A 216 40.29 -31.13 18.65
N ARG A 217 40.08 -30.13 19.51
CA ARG A 217 39.11 -30.20 20.61
C ARG A 217 37.68 -30.41 20.11
N ALA A 218 37.25 -29.61 19.13
CA ALA A 218 35.94 -29.78 18.51
C ALA A 218 35.75 -31.19 17.92
N THR A 219 36.76 -31.67 17.19
CA THR A 219 36.75 -33.01 16.58
C THR A 219 36.70 -34.12 17.62
N SER A 220 37.44 -33.99 18.73
CA SER A 220 37.37 -34.95 19.85
C SER A 220 35.95 -35.06 20.41
N VAL A 221 35.26 -33.93 20.58
CA VAL A 221 33.89 -33.91 21.10
C VAL A 221 32.92 -34.57 20.12
N VAL A 222 33.01 -34.24 18.83
CA VAL A 222 32.21 -34.89 17.78
C VAL A 222 32.44 -36.41 17.76
N ARG A 223 33.69 -36.87 17.87
CA ARG A 223 34.01 -38.30 17.93
C ARG A 223 33.40 -39.00 19.14
N VAL A 224 33.37 -38.36 20.31
CA VAL A 224 32.72 -38.93 21.50
C VAL A 224 31.20 -38.98 21.31
N LEU A 225 30.59 -37.90 20.80
CA LEU A 225 29.15 -37.88 20.51
C LEU A 225 28.76 -38.97 19.48
N GLN A 226 29.59 -39.19 18.47
CA GLN A 226 29.40 -40.24 17.47
C GLN A 226 29.61 -41.64 18.06
N ASN A 227 30.79 -41.92 18.60
CA ASN A 227 31.22 -43.28 18.91
C ASN A 227 30.64 -43.79 20.23
N ASP A 228 30.52 -42.94 21.24
CA ASP A 228 30.09 -43.34 22.59
C ASP A 228 28.56 -43.17 22.75
N TYR A 229 27.96 -42.21 22.04
CA TYR A 229 26.54 -41.86 22.18
C TYR A 229 25.70 -42.06 20.92
N GLY A 230 26.30 -42.44 19.78
CA GLY A 230 25.55 -42.84 18.59
C GLY A 230 24.88 -41.69 17.83
N LEU A 231 25.37 -40.45 17.95
CA LEU A 231 24.82 -39.35 17.15
C LEU A 231 25.21 -39.52 15.67
N PRO A 232 24.26 -39.31 14.72
CA PRO A 232 24.56 -39.47 13.30
C PRO A 232 25.58 -38.44 12.82
N PRO A 233 26.68 -38.85 12.16
CA PRO A 233 27.75 -37.95 11.73
C PRO A 233 27.30 -36.89 10.74
N GLU A 234 26.27 -37.16 9.93
CA GLU A 234 25.67 -36.24 8.97
C GLU A 234 25.06 -34.98 9.61
N HIS A 235 24.75 -35.02 10.91
CA HIS A 235 24.20 -33.88 11.64
C HIS A 235 25.26 -33.07 12.40
N MET A 236 26.54 -33.42 12.25
CA MET A 236 27.64 -32.87 13.05
C MET A 236 28.68 -32.16 12.18
N THR A 237 29.00 -30.93 12.57
CA THR A 237 30.16 -30.20 12.04
C THR A 237 31.15 -29.89 13.15
N ALA A 238 32.44 -30.14 12.95
CA ALA A 238 33.50 -29.70 13.85
C ALA A 238 34.19 -28.46 13.25
N ALA A 239 34.31 -27.39 14.04
CA ALA A 239 34.96 -26.15 13.64
C ALA A 239 35.89 -25.62 14.75
N GLY A 240 36.93 -24.92 14.35
CA GLY A 240 37.79 -24.15 15.25
C GLY A 240 37.59 -22.67 15.05
N ARG A 241 37.72 -21.88 16.11
CA ARG A 241 37.68 -20.40 16.05
C ARG A 241 38.94 -19.76 16.64
N SER A 242 39.86 -20.57 17.15
CA SER A 242 41.09 -20.11 17.80
C SER A 242 40.78 -19.05 18.89
N GLU A 243 41.64 -18.04 19.04
CA GLU A 243 41.56 -16.95 20.01
C GLU A 243 40.77 -15.73 19.52
N PHE A 244 40.34 -15.72 18.25
CA PHE A 244 39.84 -14.52 17.56
C PHE A 244 38.38 -14.16 17.86
N ILE A 245 37.66 -14.99 18.63
CA ILE A 245 36.30 -14.71 19.11
C ILE A 245 36.25 -14.81 20.65
N PRO A 246 36.93 -13.89 21.36
CA PRO A 246 36.87 -13.82 22.81
C PRO A 246 35.50 -13.32 23.27
N ILE A 247 35.02 -13.83 24.40
CA ILE A 247 33.78 -13.39 25.06
C ILE A 247 34.05 -12.69 26.39
N ALA A 248 35.31 -12.69 26.83
CA ALA A 248 35.81 -12.01 28.01
C ALA A 248 37.22 -11.45 27.75
N ASP A 249 37.67 -10.55 28.62
CA ASP A 249 39.00 -9.95 28.51
C ASP A 249 40.12 -10.99 28.74
N ASN A 250 41.08 -11.05 27.82
CA ASN A 250 42.23 -11.95 27.91
C ASN A 250 43.30 -11.48 28.90
N SER A 251 43.19 -10.26 29.46
CA SER A 251 44.14 -9.75 30.46
C SER A 251 44.05 -10.52 31.80
N SER A 252 42.85 -10.93 32.21
CA SER A 252 42.58 -11.63 33.47
C SER A 252 42.66 -13.16 33.35
N ALA A 253 42.93 -13.85 34.45
CA ALA A 253 42.94 -15.33 34.46
C ALA A 253 41.53 -15.90 34.27
N GLU A 254 40.55 -15.24 34.86
CA GLU A 254 39.12 -15.54 34.81
C GLU A 254 38.57 -15.35 33.40
N GLY A 255 38.92 -14.24 32.74
CA GLY A 255 38.49 -13.96 31.37
C GLY A 255 39.11 -14.93 30.36
N ARG A 256 40.40 -15.27 30.51
CA ARG A 256 41.02 -16.35 29.72
C ARG A 256 40.33 -17.69 29.94
N ALA A 257 39.99 -18.04 31.18
CA ALA A 257 39.25 -19.27 31.48
C ALA A 257 37.87 -19.31 30.81
N THR A 258 37.19 -18.16 30.73
CA THR A 258 35.91 -18.02 30.04
C THR A 258 36.05 -18.13 28.52
N ASN A 259 37.17 -17.65 27.96
CA ASN A 259 37.45 -17.74 26.53
C ASN A 259 37.77 -19.17 26.07
N ARG A 260 38.46 -19.96 26.91
CA ARG A 260 38.70 -21.40 26.69
C ARG A 260 37.41 -22.19 26.89
N ARG A 261 36.67 -22.38 25.80
CA ARG A 261 35.39 -23.07 25.80
C ARG A 261 35.20 -23.84 24.52
N THR A 262 34.39 -24.89 24.62
CA THR A 262 33.82 -25.56 23.47
C THR A 262 32.35 -25.23 23.42
N ARG A 263 31.90 -24.76 22.26
CA ARG A 263 30.55 -24.29 22.04
C ARG A 263 29.84 -25.25 21.11
N ILE A 264 28.69 -25.75 21.53
CA ILE A 264 27.79 -26.50 20.65
C ILE A 264 26.72 -25.52 20.15
N VAL A 265 26.74 -25.27 18.85
CA VAL A 265 25.81 -24.38 18.15
C VAL A 265 24.76 -25.25 17.49
N ILE A 266 23.51 -25.09 17.89
CA ILE A 266 22.38 -25.76 17.28
C ILE A 266 21.80 -24.85 16.22
N LEU A 267 21.94 -25.27 14.95
CA LEU A 267 21.55 -24.46 13.80
C LEU A 267 20.05 -24.63 13.53
N PRO A 268 19.30 -23.53 13.33
CA PRO A 268 17.94 -23.64 12.83
C PRO A 268 17.98 -24.16 11.40
N GLN A 269 17.12 -25.12 11.06
CA GLN A 269 17.00 -25.62 9.69
C GLN A 269 16.54 -24.50 8.75
N LEU A 270 17.47 -23.92 7.97
CA LEU A 270 17.12 -22.92 6.95
C LEU A 270 16.23 -23.52 5.87
N ASP A 271 16.34 -24.81 5.59
CA ASP A 271 15.51 -25.49 4.59
C ASP A 271 14.02 -25.50 4.97
N GLN A 272 13.71 -25.55 6.27
CA GLN A 272 12.34 -25.41 6.73
C GLN A 272 11.82 -24.00 6.48
N PHE A 273 12.68 -22.97 6.61
CA PHE A 273 12.35 -21.60 6.26
C PHE A 273 12.14 -21.42 4.75
N PHE A 274 12.98 -22.00 3.90
CA PHE A 274 12.81 -21.93 2.45
C PHE A 274 11.60 -22.73 1.95
N LYS A 275 11.29 -23.88 2.55
CA LYS A 275 10.06 -24.63 2.21
C LYS A 275 8.80 -23.81 2.44
N LEU A 276 8.75 -22.99 3.49
CA LEU A 276 7.64 -22.06 3.74
C LEU A 276 7.53 -20.99 2.63
N LEU A 277 8.67 -20.52 2.11
CA LEU A 277 8.71 -19.60 0.97
C LEU A 277 8.35 -20.28 -0.37
N GLU A 278 8.69 -21.55 -0.55
CA GLU A 278 8.45 -22.29 -1.80
C GLU A 278 7.02 -22.81 -1.95
N THR A 279 6.32 -23.11 -0.86
CA THR A 279 4.89 -23.48 -0.89
C THR A 279 3.99 -22.42 -1.54
N GLN A 280 4.51 -21.21 -1.76
CA GLN A 280 3.84 -20.06 -2.37
C GLN A 280 3.90 -20.02 -3.91
N LYS A 281 4.54 -20.98 -4.59
CA LYS A 281 4.64 -21.02 -6.07
C LYS A 281 3.61 -21.91 -6.78
N LYS A 282 2.61 -22.45 -6.08
CA LYS A 282 1.53 -23.25 -6.68
C LYS A 282 0.21 -22.49 -6.68
#